data_AF-A0A382G066-F1
#
_entry.id   AF-A0A382G066-F1
#
_cell.length_a   1.000
_cell.length_b   1.000
_cell.length_c   1.000
_cell.angle_alpha   90.00
_cell.angle_beta   90.00
_cell.angle_gamma   90.00
#
_symmetry.space_group_name_H-M   'P 1'
#
loop_
_entity.id
_entity.type
_entity.pdbx_description
1 polymer ?
#
loop_
_entity_poly.entity_id
_entity_poly.type
_entity_poly.pdbx_seq_one_letter_code
_entity_poly.pdbx_strand_id
1 'polypeptide(L)'
;TIAGNTASTDGGGLYYNIQSTSAAKIENSIIWGNSPDMISFEDNPGTYNESYVSIHYSDIQNGLSGITNGDDHFLTWGTGNISSDPLFPNLAGGTLTLDYGSGSPAINAGNPNGFYNDDDWEPNTDGPRNDMGANGGNGIYISSEEVDFGDVGIGNTAPTENFYIYNLKGGSVILGSYSTTDNQFTVTYPSLPVTIQSFEKRSLNVQFLATSSGDQTSTIELSFSNLSNNNGSFSAVGTAYDIPAGNINVPADVPTIQLAIDIAPSGKTIVVAPGEYFEKLIFNGKNNITLTSSSGPDQTIINASGTGTVVYFGGSEHILNGFTLTGGEGSQNGRSGVNGSSCGDCSFTNLIVTENTNGDPVTMGNYPTIKNVVFANNSRFPGTDDASAIYLMCGSGTNNLLQNVTIANNSLSYGINYQSNDASSGVDTLTLINSVIWGSLSESFYVDERYNNTRINIYNSLIEGGESSVNSNDDGSGYTYDLNWDSSNLTSYPYFNDPDNGDYSLSSYS
;
A
#
# COMPACT_ATOMS: atom_id res chain seq x y z
N THR A 1 -31.21 -14.07 -1.32
CA THR A 1 -31.82 -14.38 -2.64
C THR A 1 -32.21 -13.10 -3.33
N ILE A 2 -31.85 -12.97 -4.61
CA ILE A 2 -32.23 -11.88 -5.52
C ILE A 2 -32.89 -12.52 -6.73
N ALA A 3 -34.22 -12.48 -6.81
CA ALA A 3 -34.91 -13.23 -7.86
C ALA A 3 -36.15 -12.53 -8.42
N GLY A 4 -36.40 -12.75 -9.72
CA GLY A 4 -37.59 -12.24 -10.41
C GLY A 4 -37.60 -10.73 -10.67
N ASN A 5 -36.46 -10.06 -10.57
CA ASN A 5 -36.37 -8.61 -10.73
C ASN A 5 -36.20 -8.22 -12.21
N THR A 6 -36.63 -7.01 -12.57
CA THR A 6 -36.47 -6.49 -13.93
C THR A 6 -35.99 -5.05 -13.89
N ALA A 7 -34.94 -4.76 -14.65
CA ALA A 7 -34.43 -3.42 -14.90
C ALA A 7 -34.63 -3.03 -16.37
N SER A 8 -34.58 -1.72 -16.66
CA SER A 8 -34.75 -1.21 -18.04
C SER A 8 -33.48 -1.29 -18.88
N THR A 9 -32.31 -1.26 -18.25
CA THR A 9 -31.01 -1.19 -18.92
C THR A 9 -30.17 -2.41 -18.57
N ASP A 10 -29.71 -2.53 -17.31
CA ASP A 10 -28.72 -3.52 -16.90
C ASP A 10 -28.96 -3.96 -15.45
N GLY A 11 -28.33 -5.08 -15.06
CA GLY A 11 -28.22 -5.46 -13.65
C GLY A 11 -29.57 -5.72 -12.99
N GLY A 12 -30.44 -6.44 -13.70
CA GLY A 12 -31.79 -6.78 -13.24
C GLY A 12 -31.81 -7.35 -11.82
N GLY A 13 -30.87 -8.24 -11.51
CA GLY A 13 -30.68 -8.74 -10.15
C GLY A 13 -29.79 -7.80 -9.33
N LEU A 14 -28.53 -7.67 -9.73
CA LEU A 14 -27.56 -6.80 -9.07
C LEU A 14 -26.89 -5.90 -10.10
N TYR A 15 -26.88 -4.60 -9.81
CA TYR A 15 -26.14 -3.60 -10.56
C TYR A 15 -25.05 -3.02 -9.67
N TYR A 16 -23.80 -3.15 -10.11
CA TYR A 16 -22.62 -2.66 -9.38
C TYR A 16 -21.90 -1.62 -10.24
N ASN A 17 -21.84 -0.39 -9.74
CA ASN A 17 -21.20 0.73 -10.40
C ASN A 17 -20.18 1.35 -9.44
N ILE A 18 -18.96 1.51 -9.95
CA ILE A 18 -17.80 1.86 -9.16
C ILE A 18 -17.40 3.30 -9.43
N GLN A 19 -17.24 4.06 -8.35
CA GLN A 19 -16.72 5.43 -8.40
C GLN A 19 -15.32 5.53 -7.77
N SER A 20 -14.83 4.44 -7.18
CA SER A 20 -13.52 4.30 -6.52
C SER A 20 -13.18 2.83 -6.36
N THR A 21 -11.90 2.45 -6.38
CA THR A 21 -11.45 1.07 -6.14
C THR A 21 -12.22 0.38 -5.00
N SER A 22 -12.79 -0.79 -5.28
CA SER A 22 -13.70 -1.46 -4.35
C SER A 22 -13.61 -2.98 -4.43
N ALA A 23 -14.04 -3.64 -3.36
CA ALA A 23 -14.14 -5.10 -3.29
C ALA A 23 -15.56 -5.51 -2.91
N ALA A 24 -16.08 -6.54 -3.58
CA ALA A 24 -17.37 -7.14 -3.28
C ALA A 24 -17.25 -8.66 -3.17
N LYS A 25 -17.90 -9.24 -2.16
CA LYS A 25 -18.04 -10.69 -2.00
C LYS A 25 -19.50 -11.06 -2.10
N ILE A 26 -19.85 -11.92 -3.06
CA ILE A 26 -21.15 -12.56 -3.15
C ILE A 26 -20.97 -14.00 -2.67
N GLU A 27 -21.62 -14.33 -1.57
CA GLU A 27 -21.49 -15.65 -0.97
C GLU A 27 -22.85 -16.19 -0.55
N ASN A 28 -23.01 -17.51 -0.63
CA ASN A 28 -24.19 -18.21 -0.12
C ASN A 28 -25.51 -17.66 -0.65
N SER A 29 -25.52 -17.25 -1.92
CA SER A 29 -26.59 -16.45 -2.50
C SER A 29 -27.23 -17.13 -3.70
N ILE A 30 -28.52 -16.88 -3.92
CA ILE A 30 -29.24 -17.28 -5.13
C ILE A 30 -29.60 -16.03 -5.92
N ILE A 31 -29.20 -15.97 -7.19
CA ILE A 31 -29.51 -14.88 -8.12
C ILE A 31 -30.17 -15.49 -9.36
N TRP A 32 -31.49 -15.38 -9.47
CA TRP A 32 -32.26 -16.19 -10.42
C TRP A 32 -33.47 -15.47 -11.03
N GLY A 33 -33.72 -15.66 -12.31
CA GLY A 33 -34.91 -15.15 -13.00
C GLY A 33 -34.97 -13.63 -13.08
N ASN A 34 -33.82 -12.96 -13.03
CA ASN A 34 -33.73 -11.51 -13.21
C ASN A 34 -33.55 -11.14 -14.70
N SER A 35 -33.85 -9.90 -15.07
CA SER A 35 -33.73 -9.39 -16.44
C SER A 35 -33.27 -7.93 -16.46
N PRO A 36 -32.36 -7.51 -17.36
CA PRO A 36 -31.77 -8.31 -18.44
C PRO A 36 -30.68 -9.28 -17.99
N ASP A 37 -29.92 -8.93 -16.95
CA ASP A 37 -28.82 -9.74 -16.42
C ASP A 37 -29.11 -10.23 -15.00
N MET A 38 -28.42 -11.31 -14.58
CA MET A 38 -28.37 -11.66 -13.16
C MET A 38 -27.56 -10.62 -12.39
N ILE A 39 -26.38 -10.30 -12.93
CA ILE A 39 -25.47 -9.30 -12.36
C ILE A 39 -24.88 -8.49 -13.51
N SER A 40 -24.79 -7.18 -13.33
CA SER A 40 -24.01 -6.31 -14.21
C SER A 40 -22.99 -5.52 -13.39
N PHE A 41 -21.72 -5.68 -13.75
CA PHE A 41 -20.60 -4.89 -13.28
C PHE A 41 -20.24 -3.87 -14.37
N GLU A 42 -20.60 -2.61 -14.15
CA GLU A 42 -20.36 -1.50 -15.08
C GLU A 42 -19.36 -0.51 -14.48
N ASP A 43 -18.56 0.11 -15.35
CA ASP A 43 -17.68 1.22 -14.99
C ASP A 43 -18.10 2.52 -15.69
N ASN A 44 -17.68 3.65 -15.13
CA ASN A 44 -17.79 4.94 -15.79
C ASN A 44 -16.59 5.12 -16.73
N PRO A 45 -16.78 5.16 -18.06
CA PRO A 45 -15.67 5.16 -19.01
C PRO A 45 -14.71 6.33 -18.75
N GLY A 46 -13.45 6.01 -18.46
CA GLY A 46 -12.36 6.97 -18.26
C GLY A 46 -11.82 7.09 -16.84
N THR A 47 -12.33 6.30 -15.88
CA THR A 47 -11.73 6.16 -14.56
C THR A 47 -11.00 4.83 -14.43
N TYR A 48 -9.68 4.83 -14.19
CA TYR A 48 -8.87 3.61 -14.00
C TYR A 48 -9.12 2.95 -12.61
N ASN A 49 -10.39 2.79 -12.22
CA ASN A 49 -10.75 2.23 -10.92
C ASN A 49 -10.91 0.71 -11.02
N GLU A 50 -9.97 -0.02 -10.43
CA GLU A 50 -10.06 -1.48 -10.36
C GLU A 50 -11.13 -1.93 -9.36
N SER A 51 -11.90 -2.97 -9.69
CA SER A 51 -12.76 -3.62 -8.71
C SER A 51 -12.59 -5.13 -8.68
N TYR A 52 -12.63 -5.66 -7.47
CA TYR A 52 -12.35 -7.05 -7.17
C TYR A 52 -13.62 -7.71 -6.66
N VAL A 53 -14.19 -8.60 -7.46
CA VAL A 53 -15.43 -9.29 -7.11
C VAL A 53 -15.18 -10.77 -6.99
N SER A 54 -15.52 -11.36 -5.86
CA SER A 54 -15.48 -12.81 -5.68
C SER A 54 -16.87 -13.37 -5.44
N ILE A 55 -17.16 -14.49 -6.10
CA ILE A 55 -18.43 -15.21 -5.96
C ILE A 55 -18.13 -16.62 -5.49
N HIS A 56 -18.72 -17.04 -4.38
CA HIS A 56 -18.53 -18.37 -3.80
C HIS A 56 -19.86 -18.96 -3.32
N TYR A 57 -19.97 -20.29 -3.33
CA TYR A 57 -21.13 -21.01 -2.78
C TYR A 57 -22.49 -20.40 -3.17
N SER A 58 -22.62 -19.94 -4.42
CA SER A 58 -23.81 -19.23 -4.90
C SER A 58 -24.40 -19.88 -6.15
N ASP A 59 -25.72 -19.78 -6.28
CA ASP A 59 -26.47 -20.26 -7.44
C ASP A 59 -26.88 -19.09 -8.33
N ILE A 60 -26.28 -19.00 -9.51
CA ILE A 60 -26.51 -17.91 -10.45
C ILE A 60 -27.03 -18.47 -11.75
N GLN A 61 -28.19 -17.97 -12.20
CA GLN A 61 -28.78 -18.41 -13.46
C GLN A 61 -27.81 -18.17 -14.63
N ASN A 62 -27.61 -19.20 -15.45
CA ASN A 62 -26.64 -19.23 -16.55
C ASN A 62 -25.16 -19.15 -16.13
N GLY A 63 -24.85 -19.28 -14.83
CA GLY A 63 -23.50 -19.22 -14.29
C GLY A 63 -22.78 -17.94 -14.67
N LEU A 64 -21.51 -18.05 -15.09
CA LEU A 64 -20.72 -16.92 -15.58
C LEU A 64 -21.38 -16.17 -16.75
N SER A 65 -22.12 -16.87 -17.62
CA SER A 65 -22.81 -16.22 -18.75
C SER A 65 -24.03 -15.39 -18.32
N GLY A 66 -24.48 -15.49 -17.06
CA GLY A 66 -25.49 -14.60 -16.49
C GLY A 66 -24.94 -13.28 -15.95
N ILE A 67 -23.61 -13.10 -16.00
CA ILE A 67 -22.91 -11.92 -15.51
C ILE A 67 -22.40 -11.11 -16.70
N THR A 68 -22.81 -9.85 -16.75
CA THR A 68 -22.23 -8.85 -17.65
C THR A 68 -21.09 -8.17 -16.90
N ASN A 69 -19.87 -8.26 -17.42
CA ASN A 69 -18.65 -7.78 -16.77
C ASN A 69 -17.90 -6.84 -17.73
N GLY A 70 -17.81 -5.56 -17.39
CA GLY A 70 -16.95 -4.60 -18.10
C GLY A 70 -15.45 -4.91 -17.99
N ASP A 71 -14.64 -4.26 -18.81
CA ASP A 71 -13.21 -4.57 -19.01
C ASP A 71 -12.31 -4.34 -17.76
N ASP A 72 -12.76 -3.57 -16.77
CA ASP A 72 -11.97 -3.15 -15.60
C ASP A 72 -12.34 -3.87 -14.27
N HIS A 73 -13.13 -4.95 -14.36
CA HIS A 73 -13.55 -5.74 -13.19
C HIS A 73 -12.85 -7.09 -13.13
N PHE A 74 -12.12 -7.34 -12.05
CA PHE A 74 -11.48 -8.61 -11.73
C PHE A 74 -12.48 -9.54 -11.05
N LEU A 75 -13.24 -10.28 -11.85
CA LEU A 75 -14.18 -11.29 -11.37
C LEU A 75 -13.49 -12.63 -11.08
N THR A 76 -13.58 -13.07 -9.83
CA THR A 76 -13.15 -14.40 -9.39
C THR A 76 -14.38 -15.31 -9.21
N TRP A 77 -14.52 -16.29 -10.11
CA TRP A 77 -15.49 -17.37 -9.94
C TRP A 77 -14.92 -18.44 -9.01
N GLY A 78 -15.27 -18.33 -7.74
CA GLY A 78 -14.78 -19.20 -6.68
C GLY A 78 -15.40 -20.60 -6.66
N THR A 79 -15.13 -21.31 -5.57
CA THR A 79 -15.62 -22.66 -5.33
C THR A 79 -17.09 -22.69 -4.92
N GLY A 80 -17.72 -23.84 -5.12
CA GLY A 80 -19.07 -24.11 -4.63
C GLY A 80 -20.21 -23.41 -5.37
N ASN A 81 -19.92 -22.63 -6.42
CA ASN A 81 -20.97 -22.02 -7.23
C ASN A 81 -21.65 -23.05 -8.13
N ILE A 82 -22.95 -22.88 -8.32
CA ILE A 82 -23.80 -23.68 -9.20
C ILE A 82 -24.65 -22.76 -10.11
N SER A 83 -25.36 -23.37 -11.06
CA SER A 83 -26.26 -22.65 -11.98
C SER A 83 -27.49 -23.49 -12.30
N SER A 84 -28.00 -24.19 -11.29
CA SER A 84 -29.07 -25.18 -11.43
C SER A 84 -30.37 -24.55 -10.96
N ASP A 85 -31.51 -24.87 -11.56
CA ASP A 85 -32.78 -24.28 -11.13
C ASP A 85 -33.01 -24.48 -9.62
N PRO A 86 -33.12 -23.40 -8.81
CA PRO A 86 -33.30 -23.49 -7.36
C PRO A 86 -34.69 -24.02 -6.97
N LEU A 87 -35.58 -24.25 -7.93
CA LEU A 87 -36.92 -24.82 -7.74
C LEU A 87 -37.79 -23.96 -6.83
N PHE A 88 -37.86 -22.64 -7.07
CA PHE A 88 -38.81 -21.77 -6.36
C PHE A 88 -40.26 -22.12 -6.75
N PRO A 89 -41.14 -22.56 -5.81
CA PRO A 89 -42.49 -23.01 -6.13
C PRO A 89 -43.37 -21.96 -6.81
N ASN A 90 -43.15 -20.68 -6.48
CA ASN A 90 -43.89 -19.57 -7.08
C ASN A 90 -43.05 -18.28 -7.10
N LEU A 91 -42.09 -18.22 -8.04
CA LEU A 91 -41.26 -17.04 -8.25
C LEU A 91 -42.09 -15.79 -8.58
N ALA A 92 -43.10 -15.91 -9.45
CA ALA A 92 -43.96 -14.79 -9.87
C ALA A 92 -44.82 -14.22 -8.73
N GLY A 93 -45.16 -15.05 -7.75
CA GLY A 93 -45.88 -14.64 -6.54
C GLY A 93 -44.98 -14.19 -5.39
N GLY A 94 -43.65 -14.13 -5.60
CA GLY A 94 -42.67 -13.72 -4.59
C GLY A 94 -42.40 -14.73 -3.49
N THR A 95 -42.83 -15.99 -3.64
CA THR A 95 -42.49 -17.06 -2.69
C THR A 95 -41.12 -17.62 -3.06
N LEU A 96 -40.10 -17.18 -2.33
CA LEU A 96 -38.68 -17.50 -2.56
C LEU A 96 -38.17 -18.61 -1.62
N THR A 97 -39.06 -19.45 -1.12
CA THR A 97 -38.70 -20.65 -0.34
C THR A 97 -38.23 -21.75 -1.29
N LEU A 98 -37.12 -22.43 -0.97
CA LEU A 98 -36.66 -23.60 -1.71
C LEU A 98 -37.71 -24.73 -1.68
N ASP A 99 -37.88 -25.46 -2.80
CA ASP A 99 -38.71 -26.67 -2.82
C ASP A 99 -37.94 -27.88 -2.26
N TYR A 100 -38.20 -28.17 -0.99
CA TYR A 100 -37.65 -29.34 -0.30
C TYR A 100 -38.22 -30.67 -0.79
N GLY A 101 -39.44 -30.69 -1.34
CA GLY A 101 -40.11 -31.92 -1.74
C GLY A 101 -39.51 -32.54 -3.01
N SER A 102 -39.09 -31.69 -3.95
CA SER A 102 -38.42 -32.09 -5.19
C SER A 102 -36.89 -32.15 -5.08
N GLY A 103 -36.32 -31.65 -3.97
CA GLY A 103 -34.89 -31.65 -3.69
C GLY A 103 -34.14 -30.56 -4.46
N SER A 104 -34.42 -29.30 -4.12
CA SER A 104 -33.70 -28.16 -4.68
C SER A 104 -32.18 -28.34 -4.62
N PRO A 105 -31.44 -28.06 -5.72
CA PRO A 105 -29.97 -28.16 -5.75
C PRO A 105 -29.28 -27.12 -4.87
N ALA A 106 -30.02 -26.12 -4.36
CA ALA A 106 -29.51 -25.09 -3.45
C ALA A 106 -29.50 -25.54 -1.98
N ILE A 107 -30.14 -26.67 -1.66
CA ILE A 107 -30.15 -27.24 -0.31
C ILE A 107 -28.77 -27.86 -0.01
N ASN A 108 -28.21 -27.58 1.16
CA ASN A 108 -26.89 -28.05 1.62
C ASN A 108 -25.73 -27.78 0.64
N ALA A 109 -25.92 -26.82 -0.26
CA ALA A 109 -24.96 -26.47 -1.30
C ALA A 109 -24.13 -25.22 -0.94
N GLY A 110 -24.53 -24.50 0.11
CA GLY A 110 -23.91 -23.29 0.61
C GLY A 110 -22.53 -23.48 1.24
N ASN A 111 -22.02 -22.46 1.91
CA ASN A 111 -20.68 -22.52 2.49
C ASN A 111 -20.58 -23.67 3.52
N PRO A 112 -19.64 -24.64 3.37
CA PRO A 112 -19.51 -25.81 4.24
C PRO A 112 -18.88 -25.51 5.60
N ASN A 113 -18.42 -24.29 5.85
CA ASN A 113 -17.82 -23.91 7.12
C ASN A 113 -18.86 -23.95 8.23
N GLY A 114 -18.52 -24.62 9.34
CA GLY A 114 -19.43 -24.82 10.46
C GLY A 114 -20.00 -23.53 11.04
N PHE A 115 -19.30 -22.40 10.91
CA PHE A 115 -19.83 -21.08 11.27
C PHE A 115 -21.16 -20.75 10.64
N TYR A 116 -21.44 -21.29 9.45
CA TYR A 116 -22.63 -20.97 8.68
C TYR A 116 -23.69 -22.06 8.69
N ASN A 117 -23.41 -23.19 9.34
CA ASN A 117 -24.38 -24.27 9.48
C ASN A 117 -25.74 -23.71 9.93
N ASP A 118 -26.82 -24.08 9.25
CA ASP A 118 -28.17 -23.67 9.61
C ASP A 118 -28.94 -24.82 10.26
N ASP A 119 -30.12 -24.49 10.77
CA ASP A 119 -31.01 -25.50 11.34
C ASP A 119 -31.77 -26.19 10.22
N ASP A 120 -31.83 -27.51 10.26
CA ASP A 120 -32.70 -28.30 9.41
C ASP A 120 -34.18 -27.99 9.72
N TRP A 121 -34.97 -27.70 8.68
CA TRP A 121 -36.43 -27.54 8.78
C TRP A 121 -37.14 -28.69 8.08
N GLU A 122 -37.99 -29.44 8.79
CA GLU A 122 -38.81 -30.50 8.18
C GLU A 122 -39.51 -30.02 6.88
N PRO A 123 -39.40 -30.76 5.77
CA PRO A 123 -38.94 -32.15 5.68
C PRO A 123 -37.42 -32.34 5.49
N ASN A 124 -36.63 -31.28 5.60
CA ASN A 124 -35.17 -31.35 5.45
C ASN A 124 -34.53 -32.09 6.63
N THR A 125 -33.74 -33.13 6.33
CA THR A 125 -33.04 -33.96 7.34
C THR A 125 -31.65 -34.38 6.86
N ASP A 126 -31.06 -33.63 5.95
CA ASP A 126 -29.88 -34.00 5.16
C ASP A 126 -28.55 -33.45 5.70
N GLY A 127 -28.60 -32.66 6.78
CA GLY A 127 -27.44 -32.28 7.58
C GLY A 127 -27.31 -30.77 7.76
N PRO A 128 -26.47 -30.31 8.71
CA PRO A 128 -26.49 -28.93 9.17
C PRO A 128 -25.80 -27.95 8.21
N ARG A 129 -25.40 -28.34 6.99
CA ARG A 129 -24.62 -27.45 6.13
C ARG A 129 -25.55 -26.41 5.53
N ASN A 130 -25.05 -25.18 5.51
CA ASN A 130 -25.77 -24.01 5.04
C ASN A 130 -26.46 -24.21 3.67
N ASP A 131 -27.74 -23.88 3.59
CA ASP A 131 -28.49 -23.74 2.34
C ASP A 131 -28.10 -22.44 1.62
N MET A 132 -28.15 -22.40 0.30
CA MET A 132 -27.96 -21.14 -0.42
C MET A 132 -29.21 -20.25 -0.32
N GLY A 133 -29.00 -18.93 -0.30
CA GLY A 133 -30.08 -17.96 -0.40
C GLY A 133 -30.80 -17.67 0.91
N ALA A 134 -32.04 -17.17 0.82
CA ALA A 134 -32.81 -16.65 1.95
C ALA A 134 -33.32 -17.73 2.92
N ASN A 135 -33.24 -19.00 2.52
CA ASN A 135 -33.60 -20.13 3.35
C ASN A 135 -32.46 -20.61 4.25
N GLY A 136 -31.22 -20.26 3.89
CA GLY A 136 -30.07 -20.64 4.67
C GLY A 136 -29.54 -19.58 5.60
N GLY A 137 -28.52 -19.98 6.33
CA GLY A 137 -27.75 -19.17 7.24
C GLY A 137 -28.34 -19.13 8.65
N ASN A 138 -27.47 -18.83 9.59
CA ASN A 138 -27.79 -18.85 11.02
C ASN A 138 -27.65 -17.49 11.70
N GLY A 139 -27.33 -16.42 10.95
CA GLY A 139 -27.08 -15.08 11.48
C GLY A 139 -25.69 -14.88 12.10
N ILE A 140 -24.75 -15.80 11.90
CA ILE A 140 -23.32 -15.58 12.15
C ILE A 140 -22.66 -15.18 10.83
N TYR A 141 -21.76 -14.20 10.91
CA TYR A 141 -20.91 -13.83 9.80
C TYR A 141 -19.49 -13.59 10.31
N ILE A 142 -18.47 -13.96 9.54
CA ILE A 142 -17.06 -13.73 9.87
C ILE A 142 -16.40 -12.87 8.79
N SER A 143 -15.38 -12.11 9.16
CA SER A 143 -14.72 -11.19 8.22
C SER A 143 -13.99 -11.88 7.08
N SER A 144 -13.43 -13.08 7.31
CA SER A 144 -12.69 -13.87 6.32
C SER A 144 -12.60 -15.32 6.79
N GLU A 145 -12.41 -16.28 5.89
CA GLU A 145 -12.08 -17.68 6.24
C GLU A 145 -10.56 -17.92 6.32
N GLU A 146 -9.77 -16.88 6.08
CA GLU A 146 -8.32 -16.88 6.15
C GLU A 146 -7.81 -15.59 6.78
N VAL A 147 -6.80 -15.72 7.63
CA VAL A 147 -5.99 -14.61 8.13
C VAL A 147 -4.57 -14.82 7.60
N ASP A 148 -4.18 -14.01 6.64
CA ASP A 148 -2.84 -14.02 6.05
C ASP A 148 -1.96 -12.97 6.73
N PHE A 149 -0.84 -13.43 7.31
CA PHE A 149 0.16 -12.58 7.94
C PHE A 149 1.27 -12.13 6.97
N GLY A 150 1.26 -12.62 5.72
CA GLY A 150 2.30 -12.37 4.73
C GLY A 150 3.66 -12.88 5.20
N ASP A 151 4.70 -12.13 4.86
CA ASP A 151 6.07 -12.45 5.24
C ASP A 151 6.42 -11.93 6.64
N VAL A 152 6.94 -12.82 7.51
CA VAL A 152 7.22 -12.51 8.92
C VAL A 152 8.64 -12.89 9.30
N GLY A 153 9.33 -11.99 9.99
CA GLY A 153 10.66 -12.24 10.52
C GLY A 153 10.64 -12.95 11.88
N ILE A 154 11.35 -14.08 12.00
CA ILE A 154 11.40 -14.88 13.23
C ILE A 154 12.06 -14.10 14.37
N GLY A 155 11.38 -14.06 15.53
CA GLY A 155 11.90 -13.45 16.76
C GLY A 155 11.90 -11.92 16.80
N ASN A 156 11.38 -11.25 15.76
CA ASN A 156 11.30 -9.79 15.70
C ASN A 156 9.96 -9.26 16.21
N THR A 157 8.87 -9.69 15.57
CA THR A 157 7.51 -9.23 15.87
C THR A 157 6.57 -10.42 16.02
N ALA A 158 5.46 -10.18 16.72
CA ALA A 158 4.33 -11.09 16.77
C ALA A 158 3.15 -10.39 16.09
N PRO A 159 3.15 -10.30 14.74
CA PRO A 159 2.11 -9.59 14.00
C PRO A 159 0.74 -10.12 14.42
N THR A 160 -0.21 -9.19 14.50
CA THR A 160 -1.53 -9.46 15.08
C THR A 160 -2.58 -8.84 14.17
N GLU A 161 -3.46 -9.69 13.65
CA GLU A 161 -4.53 -9.32 12.75
C GLU A 161 -5.89 -9.41 13.44
N ASN A 162 -6.79 -8.52 13.04
CA ASN A 162 -8.15 -8.50 13.57
C ASN A 162 -9.04 -9.42 12.73
N PHE A 163 -9.58 -10.44 13.38
CA PHE A 163 -10.63 -11.29 12.85
C PHE A 163 -11.96 -10.93 13.51
N TYR A 164 -13.01 -10.67 12.73
CA TYR A 164 -14.31 -10.25 13.28
C TYR A 164 -15.35 -11.35 13.18
N ILE A 165 -16.09 -11.56 14.27
CA ILE A 165 -17.33 -12.33 14.31
C ILE A 165 -18.48 -11.35 14.49
N TYR A 166 -19.48 -11.43 13.63
CA TYR A 166 -20.70 -10.65 13.66
C TYR A 166 -21.85 -11.54 14.09
N ASN A 167 -22.56 -11.10 15.13
CA ASN A 167 -23.78 -11.72 15.56
C ASN A 167 -24.96 -10.90 15.03
N LEU A 168 -25.62 -11.41 13.99
CA LEU A 168 -26.82 -10.82 13.40
C LEU A 168 -28.09 -11.48 13.94
N LYS A 169 -27.97 -12.36 14.94
CA LYS A 169 -29.12 -13.02 15.59
C LYS A 169 -29.75 -12.08 16.60
N GLY A 170 -31.03 -12.31 16.89
CA GLY A 170 -31.76 -11.62 17.96
C GLY A 170 -31.28 -11.96 19.37
N GLY A 171 -30.62 -13.11 19.56
CA GLY A 171 -30.03 -13.55 20.83
C GLY A 171 -28.51 -13.35 20.89
N SER A 172 -27.92 -13.49 22.07
CA SER A 172 -26.47 -13.41 22.24
C SER A 172 -25.76 -14.73 21.84
N VAL A 173 -24.50 -14.60 21.45
CA VAL A 173 -23.61 -15.72 21.12
C VAL A 173 -22.42 -15.69 22.06
N ILE A 174 -22.03 -16.85 22.59
CA ILE A 174 -20.94 -16.98 23.56
C ILE A 174 -19.81 -17.77 22.90
N LEU A 175 -18.74 -17.09 22.51
CA LEU A 175 -17.52 -17.75 22.10
C LEU A 175 -16.81 -18.27 23.35
N GLY A 176 -16.77 -19.58 23.50
CA GLY A 176 -16.33 -20.27 24.72
C GLY A 176 -14.83 -20.51 24.78
N SER A 177 -14.27 -20.98 23.67
CA SER A 177 -12.86 -21.37 23.56
C SER A 177 -12.41 -21.35 22.11
N TYR A 178 -11.10 -21.49 21.91
CA TYR A 178 -10.54 -21.82 20.61
C TYR A 178 -9.51 -22.94 20.75
N SER A 179 -9.18 -23.59 19.64
CA SER A 179 -8.01 -24.46 19.51
C SER A 179 -7.28 -24.14 18.21
N THR A 180 -5.98 -24.44 18.17
CA THR A 180 -5.12 -24.24 17.00
C THR A 180 -4.38 -25.54 16.69
N THR A 181 -4.16 -25.85 15.42
CA THR A 181 -3.31 -26.99 15.04
C THR A 181 -1.83 -26.69 15.18
N ASP A 182 -1.46 -25.40 15.23
CA ASP A 182 -0.11 -24.93 15.46
C ASP A 182 -0.09 -23.77 16.48
N ASN A 183 0.66 -23.95 17.57
CA ASN A 183 0.76 -22.99 18.67
C ASN A 183 1.53 -21.71 18.31
N GLN A 184 2.12 -21.63 17.12
CA GLN A 184 2.62 -20.37 16.57
C GLN A 184 1.46 -19.38 16.32
N PHE A 185 0.25 -19.87 16.06
CA PHE A 185 -0.94 -19.05 15.83
C PHE A 185 -1.87 -19.10 17.04
N THR A 186 -2.18 -17.94 17.61
CA THR A 186 -2.98 -17.85 18.85
C THR A 186 -4.03 -16.75 18.77
N VAL A 187 -5.15 -16.96 19.46
CA VAL A 187 -6.12 -15.88 19.73
C VAL A 187 -5.76 -15.27 21.08
N THR A 188 -5.32 -14.01 21.06
CA THR A 188 -4.76 -13.31 22.24
C THR A 188 -5.76 -12.37 22.91
N TYR A 189 -6.79 -11.95 22.17
CA TYR A 189 -7.87 -11.10 22.65
C TYR A 189 -9.16 -11.46 21.91
N PRO A 190 -10.34 -11.33 22.54
CA PRO A 190 -10.55 -11.07 23.97
C PRO A 190 -10.22 -12.30 24.83
N SER A 191 -10.23 -12.13 26.16
CA SER A 191 -10.26 -13.28 27.06
C SER A 191 -11.54 -14.08 26.84
N LEU A 192 -11.43 -15.40 26.72
CA LEU A 192 -12.57 -16.30 26.57
C LEU A 192 -12.96 -16.96 27.92
N PRO A 193 -14.25 -17.27 28.15
CA PRO A 193 -15.37 -17.09 27.23
C PRO A 193 -15.79 -15.63 27.09
N VAL A 194 -16.41 -15.29 25.96
CA VAL A 194 -16.86 -13.93 25.69
C VAL A 194 -18.22 -13.89 25.01
N THR A 195 -19.07 -12.96 25.47
CA THR A 195 -20.40 -12.75 24.91
C THR A 195 -20.38 -11.67 23.83
N ILE A 196 -20.98 -11.98 22.68
CA ILE A 196 -21.30 -11.07 21.59
C ILE A 196 -22.81 -10.83 21.67
N GLN A 197 -23.24 -9.60 21.94
CA GLN A 197 -24.67 -9.32 22.06
C GLN A 197 -25.35 -9.39 20.68
N SER A 198 -26.67 -9.38 20.70
CA SER A 198 -27.53 -9.28 19.53
C SER A 198 -27.14 -8.08 18.66
N PHE A 199 -26.96 -8.29 17.36
CA PHE A 199 -26.56 -7.28 16.38
C PHE A 199 -25.23 -6.57 16.66
N GLU A 200 -24.34 -7.20 17.43
CA GLU A 200 -22.97 -6.72 17.67
C GLU A 200 -21.92 -7.50 16.87
N LYS A 201 -20.71 -6.96 16.82
CA LYS A 201 -19.52 -7.67 16.36
C LYS A 201 -18.46 -7.75 17.45
N ARG A 202 -17.55 -8.72 17.32
CA ARG A 202 -16.38 -8.87 18.19
C ARG A 202 -15.12 -9.06 17.35
N SER A 203 -14.10 -8.23 17.64
CA SER A 203 -12.73 -8.45 17.15
C SER A 203 -12.05 -9.52 17.98
N LEU A 204 -11.37 -10.44 17.31
CA LEU A 204 -10.43 -11.40 17.83
C LEU A 204 -9.04 -11.00 17.32
N ASN A 205 -8.06 -10.92 18.22
CA ASN A 205 -6.68 -10.67 17.83
C ASN A 205 -6.02 -12.02 17.56
N VAL A 206 -5.86 -12.36 16.29
CA VAL A 206 -5.11 -13.53 15.86
C VAL A 206 -3.66 -13.11 15.74
N GLN A 207 -2.75 -13.78 16.44
CA GLN A 207 -1.34 -13.46 16.47
C GLN A 207 -0.52 -14.61 15.89
N PHE A 208 0.49 -14.28 15.10
CA PHE A 208 1.48 -15.23 14.59
C PHE A 208 2.84 -14.99 15.25
N LEU A 209 3.29 -15.96 16.05
CA LEU A 209 4.59 -16.03 16.72
C LEU A 209 5.48 -17.01 15.95
N ALA A 210 6.10 -16.55 14.87
CA ALA A 210 6.96 -17.40 14.04
C ALA A 210 8.17 -17.92 14.85
N THR A 211 8.37 -19.24 14.78
CA THR A 211 9.45 -19.99 15.46
C THR A 211 10.26 -20.87 14.53
N SER A 212 9.79 -21.11 13.31
CA SER A 212 10.48 -21.86 12.25
C SER A 212 10.26 -21.21 10.90
N SER A 213 11.26 -21.29 10.01
CA SER A 213 11.21 -20.70 8.67
C SER A 213 10.41 -21.53 7.66
N GLY A 214 9.99 -20.86 6.59
CA GLY A 214 9.12 -21.39 5.53
C GLY A 214 7.64 -21.10 5.76
N ASP A 215 6.81 -21.58 4.83
CA ASP A 215 5.36 -21.43 4.87
C ASP A 215 4.79 -22.09 6.13
N GLN A 216 4.06 -21.32 6.92
CA GLN A 216 3.36 -21.77 8.11
C GLN A 216 1.85 -21.72 7.86
N THR A 217 1.14 -22.70 8.38
CA THR A 217 -0.32 -22.76 8.28
C THR A 217 -0.89 -23.40 9.53
N SER A 218 -1.97 -22.82 10.03
CA SER A 218 -2.77 -23.39 11.10
C SER A 218 -4.25 -23.37 10.74
N THR A 219 -5.00 -24.33 11.28
CA THR A 219 -6.45 -24.25 11.40
C THR A 219 -6.79 -23.80 12.81
N ILE A 220 -7.46 -22.65 12.93
CA ILE A 220 -8.00 -22.16 14.20
C ILE A 220 -9.49 -22.51 14.25
N GLU A 221 -9.86 -23.33 15.22
CA GLU A 221 -11.25 -23.74 15.46
C GLU A 221 -11.81 -22.91 16.63
N LEU A 222 -12.99 -22.33 16.45
CA LEU A 222 -13.70 -21.56 17.47
C LEU A 222 -14.90 -22.35 17.98
N SER A 223 -15.03 -22.50 19.30
CA SER A 223 -16.14 -23.22 19.92
C SER A 223 -17.14 -22.26 20.58
N PHE A 224 -18.39 -22.28 20.16
CA PHE A 224 -19.47 -21.55 20.83
C PHE A 224 -20.09 -22.38 21.94
N SER A 225 -20.20 -21.81 23.15
CA SER A 225 -20.77 -22.51 24.31
C SER A 225 -22.29 -22.66 24.25
N ASN A 226 -22.98 -21.77 23.55
CA ASN A 226 -24.44 -21.78 23.42
C ASN A 226 -24.91 -22.02 21.97
N LEU A 227 -24.01 -22.42 21.07
CA LEU A 227 -24.29 -22.63 19.65
C LEU A 227 -23.32 -23.66 19.04
N SER A 228 -23.22 -24.85 19.66
CA SER A 228 -22.17 -25.83 19.35
C SER A 228 -22.22 -26.42 17.93
N ASN A 229 -23.39 -26.42 17.28
CA ASN A 229 -23.53 -26.86 15.89
C ASN A 229 -22.86 -25.87 14.91
N ASN A 230 -22.50 -24.69 15.40
CA ASN A 230 -21.86 -23.62 14.64
C ASN A 230 -20.42 -23.36 15.03
N ASN A 231 -19.78 -24.30 15.73
CA ASN A 231 -18.33 -24.30 15.80
C ASN A 231 -17.79 -24.35 14.38
N GLY A 232 -16.79 -23.51 14.10
CA GLY A 232 -16.21 -23.38 12.78
C GLY A 232 -14.74 -23.04 12.87
N SER A 233 -14.09 -23.12 11.71
CA SER A 233 -12.66 -22.88 11.58
C SER A 233 -12.35 -21.84 10.52
N PHE A 234 -11.18 -21.25 10.66
CA PHE A 234 -10.55 -20.45 9.62
C PHE A 234 -9.06 -20.80 9.56
N SER A 235 -8.44 -20.55 8.40
CA SER A 235 -7.01 -20.74 8.24
C SER A 235 -6.24 -19.51 8.73
N ALA A 236 -5.07 -19.74 9.32
CA ALA A 236 -4.09 -18.69 9.56
C ALA A 236 -2.80 -19.09 8.84
N VAL A 237 -2.30 -18.21 7.97
CA VAL A 237 -1.16 -18.48 7.09
C VAL A 237 -0.12 -17.38 7.17
N GLY A 238 1.13 -17.70 6.85
CA GLY A 238 2.19 -16.71 6.69
C GLY A 238 3.52 -17.40 6.41
N THR A 239 4.46 -16.68 5.81
CA THR A 239 5.78 -17.20 5.45
C THR A 239 6.83 -16.64 6.39
N ALA A 240 7.50 -17.52 7.13
CA ALA A 240 8.48 -17.12 8.13
C ALA A 240 9.91 -17.13 7.59
N TYR A 241 10.68 -16.08 7.89
CA TYR A 241 12.09 -15.96 7.49
C TYR A 241 12.99 -15.81 8.71
N ASP A 242 14.10 -16.54 8.70
CA ASP A 242 15.16 -16.35 9.68
C ASP A 242 15.80 -14.97 9.47
N ILE A 243 15.84 -14.16 10.54
CA ILE A 243 16.58 -12.89 10.51
C ILE A 243 18.01 -13.16 10.98
N PRO A 244 19.04 -12.96 10.14
CA PRO A 244 20.43 -13.13 10.55
C PRO A 244 20.77 -12.24 11.73
N ALA A 245 21.68 -12.65 12.61
CA ALA A 245 22.13 -11.80 13.73
C ALA A 245 22.82 -10.51 13.23
N GLY A 246 23.54 -10.59 12.10
CA GLY A 246 24.19 -9.47 11.43
C GLY A 246 23.27 -8.71 10.48
N ASN A 247 23.77 -8.39 9.29
CA ASN A 247 22.99 -7.75 8.23
C ASN A 247 22.05 -8.76 7.55
N ILE A 248 20.95 -8.28 7.00
CA ILE A 248 20.14 -9.03 6.02
C ILE A 248 20.76 -8.76 4.66
N ASN A 249 21.16 -9.79 3.91
CA ASN A 249 21.78 -9.64 2.60
C ASN A 249 20.79 -10.01 1.50
N VAL A 250 20.60 -9.11 0.54
CA VAL A 250 19.72 -9.35 -0.61
C VAL A 250 20.59 -9.61 -1.85
N PRO A 251 20.39 -10.73 -2.59
CA PRO A 251 19.31 -11.72 -2.45
C PRO A 251 19.67 -12.96 -1.59
N ALA A 252 20.82 -12.96 -0.90
CA ALA A 252 21.38 -14.18 -0.32
C ALA A 252 20.56 -14.76 0.86
N ASP A 253 20.01 -13.89 1.71
CA ASP A 253 19.18 -14.28 2.85
C ASP A 253 17.68 -14.24 2.49
N VAL A 254 17.27 -13.27 1.67
CA VAL A 254 15.89 -13.13 1.16
C VAL A 254 15.90 -12.63 -0.29
N PRO A 255 14.93 -13.04 -1.13
CA PRO A 255 14.98 -12.81 -2.58
C PRO A 255 14.82 -11.35 -3.03
N THR A 256 14.11 -10.50 -2.28
CA THR A 256 13.78 -9.13 -2.69
C THR A 256 14.15 -8.10 -1.62
N ILE A 257 14.27 -6.84 -2.02
CA ILE A 257 14.59 -5.74 -1.10
C ILE A 257 13.39 -5.43 -0.20
N GLN A 258 12.17 -5.41 -0.77
CA GLN A 258 10.96 -5.14 0.00
C GLN A 258 10.76 -6.19 1.11
N LEU A 259 10.95 -7.47 0.80
CA LEU A 259 10.88 -8.54 1.81
C LEU A 259 11.89 -8.34 2.93
N ALA A 260 13.12 -7.92 2.60
CA ALA A 260 14.13 -7.61 3.62
C ALA A 260 13.67 -6.48 4.54
N ILE A 261 13.02 -5.45 4.02
CA ILE A 261 12.43 -4.34 4.80
C ILE A 261 11.29 -4.86 5.69
N ASP A 262 10.41 -5.68 5.13
CA ASP A 262 9.21 -6.21 5.81
C ASP A 262 9.55 -7.09 7.00
N ILE A 263 10.60 -7.93 6.91
CA ILE A 263 11.03 -8.77 8.04
C ILE A 263 11.98 -8.04 9.00
N ALA A 264 12.61 -6.94 8.59
CA ALA A 264 13.64 -6.27 9.40
C ALA A 264 13.10 -5.67 10.71
N PRO A 265 13.79 -5.87 11.86
CA PRO A 265 13.57 -5.08 13.08
C PRO A 265 14.06 -3.65 12.89
N SER A 266 13.56 -2.72 13.71
CA SER A 266 14.14 -1.37 13.79
C SER A 266 15.64 -1.43 14.14
N GLY A 267 16.44 -0.56 13.54
CA GLY A 267 17.91 -0.54 13.71
C GLY A 267 18.67 -1.50 12.79
N LYS A 268 17.99 -2.29 11.96
CA LYS A 268 18.64 -3.30 11.10
C LYS A 268 19.33 -2.67 9.89
N THR A 269 20.44 -3.28 9.48
CA THR A 269 21.09 -3.00 8.20
C THR A 269 20.75 -4.08 7.19
N ILE A 270 20.31 -3.64 6.00
CA ILE A 270 20.06 -4.45 4.82
C ILE A 270 21.15 -4.11 3.79
N VAL A 271 21.87 -5.13 3.32
CA VAL A 271 22.94 -4.99 2.33
C VAL A 271 22.50 -5.61 1.02
N VAL A 272 22.52 -4.83 -0.06
CA VAL A 272 22.05 -5.26 -1.38
C VAL A 272 23.26 -5.52 -2.30
N ALA A 273 23.27 -6.68 -2.95
CA ALA A 273 24.27 -7.06 -3.95
C ALA A 273 24.14 -6.19 -5.23
N PRO A 274 25.16 -6.18 -6.12
CA PRO A 274 24.99 -5.65 -7.48
C PRO A 274 23.81 -6.29 -8.21
N GLY A 275 23.05 -5.49 -8.92
CA GLY A 275 21.89 -5.93 -9.69
C GLY A 275 20.91 -4.80 -9.97
N GLU A 276 19.97 -5.07 -10.87
CA GLU A 276 18.79 -4.23 -11.09
C GLU A 276 17.58 -4.91 -10.44
N TYR A 277 16.93 -4.18 -9.55
CA TYR A 277 15.80 -4.65 -8.75
C TYR A 277 14.55 -3.90 -9.18
N PHE A 278 13.62 -4.61 -9.81
CA PHE A 278 12.35 -4.06 -10.27
C PHE A 278 11.33 -4.06 -9.13
N GLU A 279 11.48 -3.08 -8.23
CA GLU A 279 10.73 -2.99 -6.98
C GLU A 279 10.36 -1.53 -6.68
N LYS A 280 9.27 -1.35 -5.91
CA LYS A 280 8.94 -0.09 -5.23
C LYS A 280 9.07 -0.34 -3.74
N LEU A 281 9.90 0.45 -3.07
CA LEU A 281 10.23 0.21 -1.66
C LEU A 281 9.33 1.02 -0.74
N ILE A 282 8.77 0.37 0.27
CA ILE A 282 7.84 0.97 1.24
C ILE A 282 8.35 0.67 2.66
N PHE A 283 8.70 1.71 3.40
CA PHE A 283 9.22 1.61 4.77
C PHE A 283 8.14 1.84 5.85
N ASN A 284 6.88 1.49 5.58
CA ASN A 284 5.77 1.74 6.50
C ASN A 284 5.91 0.98 7.83
N GLY A 285 5.70 1.68 8.94
CA GLY A 285 5.80 1.08 10.29
C GLY A 285 7.21 0.70 10.73
N LYS A 286 8.24 1.07 9.95
CA LYS A 286 9.65 0.83 10.26
C LYS A 286 10.29 2.11 10.79
N ASN A 287 11.37 1.96 11.56
CA ASN A 287 12.21 3.07 11.99
C ASN A 287 13.67 2.62 11.99
N ASN A 288 14.60 3.52 11.70
CA ASN A 288 16.04 3.28 11.79
C ASN A 288 16.49 2.06 10.97
N ILE A 289 16.03 1.97 9.72
CA ILE A 289 16.52 0.95 8.77
C ILE A 289 17.62 1.55 7.92
N THR A 290 18.78 0.91 7.88
CA THR A 290 19.84 1.24 6.93
C THR A 290 19.76 0.31 5.74
N LEU A 291 19.40 0.83 4.58
CA LEU A 291 19.46 0.13 3.30
C LEU A 291 20.71 0.60 2.55
N THR A 292 21.65 -0.31 2.29
CA THR A 292 22.93 0.03 1.64
C THR A 292 23.28 -0.93 0.52
N SER A 293 23.77 -0.42 -0.60
CA SER A 293 24.44 -1.25 -1.60
C SER A 293 25.81 -1.72 -1.08
N SER A 294 26.21 -2.92 -1.52
CA SER A 294 27.55 -3.46 -1.34
C SER A 294 28.57 -2.99 -2.39
N SER A 295 28.12 -2.40 -3.51
CA SER A 295 28.97 -2.04 -4.66
C SER A 295 28.76 -0.63 -5.21
N GLY A 296 27.84 0.14 -4.61
CA GLY A 296 27.60 1.53 -4.98
C GLY A 296 26.57 1.71 -6.10
N PRO A 297 26.23 2.97 -6.41
CA PRO A 297 25.07 3.31 -7.21
C PRO A 297 25.20 2.86 -8.67
N ASP A 298 26.41 2.80 -9.22
CA ASP A 298 26.67 2.37 -10.61
C ASP A 298 26.39 0.88 -10.86
N GLN A 299 26.23 0.08 -9.80
CA GLN A 299 26.09 -1.38 -9.88
C GLN A 299 24.83 -1.90 -9.18
N THR A 300 24.12 -1.06 -8.41
CA THR A 300 22.91 -1.45 -7.70
C THR A 300 21.78 -0.45 -7.99
N ILE A 301 20.82 -0.91 -8.77
CA ILE A 301 19.75 -0.08 -9.35
C ILE A 301 18.41 -0.54 -8.77
N ILE A 302 17.60 0.40 -8.28
CA ILE A 302 16.20 0.18 -7.89
C ILE A 302 15.32 0.87 -8.93
N ASN A 303 14.49 0.10 -9.63
CA ASN A 303 13.73 0.53 -10.79
C ASN A 303 12.21 0.31 -10.60
N ALA A 304 11.43 1.38 -10.58
CA ALA A 304 9.98 1.31 -10.37
C ALA A 304 9.15 1.00 -11.64
N SER A 305 9.80 0.82 -12.80
CA SER A 305 9.15 0.41 -14.07
C SER A 305 8.00 1.31 -14.56
N GLY A 306 7.99 2.59 -14.20
CA GLY A 306 6.93 3.54 -14.54
C GLY A 306 5.65 3.35 -13.72
N THR A 307 5.69 2.64 -12.59
CA THR A 307 4.47 2.26 -11.85
C THR A 307 4.22 3.04 -10.56
N GLY A 308 4.91 4.16 -10.35
CA GLY A 308 4.79 4.99 -9.16
C GLY A 308 6.14 5.45 -8.60
N THR A 309 6.12 5.92 -7.35
CA THR A 309 7.32 6.33 -6.61
C THR A 309 8.28 5.17 -6.35
N VAL A 310 9.58 5.35 -6.57
CA VAL A 310 10.61 4.31 -6.34
C VAL A 310 10.74 3.95 -4.86
N VAL A 311 10.83 4.95 -3.98
CA VAL A 311 10.96 4.74 -2.53
C VAL A 311 9.96 5.61 -1.77
N TYR A 312 9.17 4.98 -0.92
CA TYR A 312 8.32 5.64 0.07
C TYR A 312 8.90 5.45 1.48
N PHE A 313 9.29 6.55 2.09
CA PHE A 313 9.73 6.58 3.49
C PHE A 313 8.60 6.99 4.42
N GLY A 314 8.09 6.01 5.18
CA GLY A 314 7.41 6.26 6.45
C GLY A 314 8.41 6.35 7.61
N GLY A 315 7.91 6.52 8.83
CA GLY A 315 8.73 6.39 10.04
C GLY A 315 9.79 7.48 10.24
N SER A 316 10.96 7.09 10.76
CA SER A 316 12.09 7.99 11.02
C SER A 316 13.45 7.29 10.92
N GLU A 317 14.52 8.09 10.79
CA GLU A 317 15.92 7.68 10.91
C GLU A 317 16.38 6.65 9.85
N HIS A 318 15.69 6.54 8.71
CA HIS A 318 16.12 5.65 7.64
C HIS A 318 17.35 6.20 6.91
N ILE A 319 18.22 5.29 6.46
CA ILE A 319 19.39 5.63 5.65
C ILE A 319 19.29 4.86 4.33
N LEU A 320 19.34 5.59 3.20
CA LEU A 320 19.49 5.01 1.86
C LEU A 320 20.87 5.35 1.32
N ASN A 321 21.67 4.32 1.04
CA ASN A 321 23.06 4.50 0.66
C ASN A 321 23.51 3.67 -0.55
N GLY A 322 24.07 4.31 -1.57
CA GLY A 322 24.78 3.60 -2.64
C GLY A 322 23.90 3.05 -3.77
N PHE A 323 22.78 3.69 -4.12
CA PHE A 323 21.85 3.19 -5.15
C PHE A 323 21.64 4.16 -6.30
N THR A 324 21.39 3.61 -7.49
CA THR A 324 20.66 4.34 -8.53
C THR A 324 19.15 4.14 -8.32
N LEU A 325 18.39 5.22 -8.33
CA LEU A 325 16.93 5.24 -8.21
C LEU A 325 16.33 5.73 -9.54
N THR A 326 15.52 4.89 -10.19
CA THR A 326 15.05 5.16 -11.54
C THR A 326 13.69 4.55 -11.86
N GLY A 327 13.15 4.90 -13.04
CA GLY A 327 11.87 4.41 -13.53
C GLY A 327 10.68 4.82 -12.67
N GLY A 328 10.83 5.84 -11.84
CA GLY A 328 9.74 6.40 -11.06
C GLY A 328 8.79 7.22 -11.92
N GLU A 329 7.48 7.04 -11.73
CA GLU A 329 6.46 7.85 -12.42
C GLU A 329 5.51 8.48 -11.40
N GLY A 330 5.58 9.80 -11.27
CA GLY A 330 4.64 10.58 -10.46
C GLY A 330 3.30 10.83 -11.17
N SER A 331 2.30 11.25 -10.41
CA SER A 331 1.10 11.91 -10.94
C SER A 331 1.29 13.43 -10.96
N GLN A 332 0.30 14.20 -11.44
CA GLN A 332 0.34 15.66 -11.33
C GLN A 332 0.61 16.08 -9.86
N ASN A 333 1.69 16.83 -9.61
CA ASN A 333 2.17 17.21 -8.27
C ASN A 333 2.55 16.02 -7.36
N GLY A 334 2.81 14.86 -7.97
CA GLY A 334 3.26 13.64 -7.32
C GLY A 334 4.78 13.56 -7.17
N ARG A 335 5.23 12.47 -6.55
CA ARG A 335 6.65 12.16 -6.33
C ARG A 335 7.02 10.97 -7.19
N SER A 336 8.15 11.06 -7.89
CA SER A 336 8.58 10.06 -8.85
C SER A 336 9.72 9.20 -8.29
N GLY A 337 10.77 9.79 -7.73
CA GLY A 337 11.88 9.03 -7.13
C GLY A 337 11.62 8.63 -5.67
N VAL A 338 11.73 9.58 -4.75
CA VAL A 338 11.56 9.36 -3.31
C VAL A 338 10.49 10.26 -2.72
N ASN A 339 9.59 9.66 -1.96
CA ASN A 339 8.67 10.36 -1.07
C ASN A 339 9.05 10.11 0.39
N GLY A 340 9.71 11.08 1.01
CA GLY A 340 10.02 11.10 2.44
C GLY A 340 9.46 12.32 3.16
N SER A 341 8.36 12.90 2.67
CA SER A 341 7.72 14.08 3.30
C SER A 341 7.30 13.83 4.76
N SER A 342 7.03 12.57 5.10
CA SER A 342 6.61 12.15 6.44
C SER A 342 7.72 11.46 7.24
N CYS A 343 8.95 11.37 6.70
CA CYS A 343 10.05 10.80 7.44
C CYS A 343 10.83 11.87 8.21
N GLY A 344 11.00 11.66 9.52
CA GLY A 344 11.90 12.47 10.34
C GLY A 344 13.33 11.93 10.31
N ASP A 345 14.32 12.79 10.08
CA ASP A 345 15.75 12.46 10.15
C ASP A 345 16.19 11.33 9.18
N CYS A 346 15.51 11.24 8.03
CA CYS A 346 15.90 10.33 6.96
C CYS A 346 17.11 10.89 6.17
N SER A 347 18.05 10.03 5.83
CA SER A 347 19.30 10.40 5.14
C SER A 347 19.49 9.69 3.79
N PHE A 348 20.06 10.41 2.84
CA PHE A 348 20.42 9.94 1.49
C PHE A 348 21.91 10.15 1.27
N THR A 349 22.62 9.08 0.93
CA THR A 349 24.06 9.18 0.67
C THR A 349 24.49 8.38 -0.54
N ASN A 350 25.40 8.93 -1.34
CA ASN A 350 26.03 8.21 -2.47
C ASN A 350 24.99 7.65 -3.46
N LEU A 351 24.07 8.50 -3.93
CA LEU A 351 22.96 8.08 -4.80
C LEU A 351 23.03 8.72 -6.19
N ILE A 352 22.43 8.04 -7.16
CA ILE A 352 22.10 8.60 -8.48
C ILE A 352 20.58 8.55 -8.61
N VAL A 353 19.93 9.70 -8.79
CA VAL A 353 18.48 9.82 -8.99
C VAL A 353 18.23 10.26 -10.42
N THR A 354 17.77 9.34 -11.26
CA THR A 354 17.72 9.54 -12.71
C THR A 354 16.50 8.95 -13.39
N GLU A 355 16.06 9.56 -14.48
CA GLU A 355 14.95 9.10 -15.32
C GLU A 355 13.64 8.88 -14.54
N ASN A 356 13.41 9.71 -13.51
CA ASN A 356 12.13 9.74 -12.82
C ASN A 356 11.27 10.85 -13.44
N THR A 357 10.06 10.50 -13.86
CA THR A 357 9.21 11.36 -14.69
C THR A 357 7.95 11.78 -13.94
N ASN A 358 7.30 12.83 -14.46
CA ASN A 358 5.98 13.27 -14.03
C ASN A 358 5.89 13.69 -12.53
N GLY A 359 6.99 14.07 -11.88
CA GLY A 359 6.95 14.47 -10.47
C GLY A 359 8.30 14.87 -9.87
N ASP A 360 8.29 15.21 -8.58
CA ASP A 360 9.52 15.51 -7.83
C ASP A 360 10.39 14.24 -7.69
N PRO A 361 11.67 14.26 -8.10
CA PRO A 361 12.56 13.13 -7.90
C PRO A 361 12.83 12.83 -6.44
N VAL A 362 12.94 13.85 -5.58
CA VAL A 362 13.04 13.67 -4.13
C VAL A 362 12.23 14.73 -3.41
N THR A 363 11.32 14.31 -2.53
CA THR A 363 10.67 15.16 -1.53
C THR A 363 11.02 14.69 -0.12
N MET A 364 11.46 15.58 0.76
CA MET A 364 11.85 15.26 2.14
C MET A 364 11.21 16.16 3.19
N GLY A 365 10.89 15.56 4.34
CA GLY A 365 10.39 16.24 5.53
C GLY A 365 11.50 16.84 6.40
N ASN A 366 11.37 16.74 7.72
CA ASN A 366 12.27 17.39 8.68
C ASN A 366 13.62 16.66 8.87
N TYR A 367 14.69 17.44 9.02
CA TYR A 367 16.06 16.98 9.28
C TYR A 367 16.72 16.08 8.20
N PRO A 368 16.47 16.24 6.89
CA PRO A 368 17.15 15.44 5.90
C PRO A 368 18.64 15.78 5.83
N THR A 369 19.44 14.73 5.69
CA THR A 369 20.83 14.83 5.23
C THR A 369 20.94 14.24 3.84
N ILE A 370 21.33 15.04 2.85
CA ILE A 370 21.58 14.56 1.47
C ILE A 370 23.04 14.82 1.13
N LYS A 371 23.81 13.77 0.88
CA LYS A 371 25.25 13.87 0.63
C LYS A 371 25.71 13.01 -0.53
N ASN A 372 26.57 13.56 -1.39
CA ASN A 372 27.12 12.84 -2.54
C ASN A 372 26.00 12.27 -3.43
N VAL A 373 25.08 13.13 -3.87
CA VAL A 373 23.92 12.71 -4.67
C VAL A 373 23.89 13.43 -6.00
N VAL A 374 23.65 12.69 -7.07
CA VAL A 374 23.44 13.21 -8.42
C VAL A 374 21.95 13.13 -8.75
N PHE A 375 21.38 14.23 -9.24
CA PHE A 375 20.02 14.34 -9.77
C PHE A 375 20.11 14.73 -11.24
N ALA A 376 19.76 13.82 -12.15
CA ALA A 376 19.84 14.10 -13.58
C ALA A 376 18.76 13.41 -14.40
N ASN A 377 18.46 13.94 -15.58
CA ASN A 377 17.51 13.35 -16.54
C ASN A 377 16.11 13.11 -15.96
N ASN A 378 15.70 13.85 -14.93
CA ASN A 378 14.36 13.75 -14.38
C ASN A 378 13.44 14.79 -15.02
N SER A 379 12.14 14.53 -15.07
CA SER A 379 11.17 15.41 -15.74
C SER A 379 9.90 15.63 -14.93
N ARG A 380 9.35 16.83 -15.07
CA ARG A 380 8.06 17.20 -14.48
C ARG A 380 6.91 16.72 -15.34
N PHE A 381 5.71 16.73 -14.76
CA PHE A 381 4.49 16.50 -15.54
C PHE A 381 4.32 17.59 -16.61
N PRO A 382 4.03 17.27 -17.89
CA PRO A 382 3.93 18.27 -18.93
C PRO A 382 2.91 19.38 -18.61
N GLY A 383 3.35 20.64 -18.71
CA GLY A 383 2.47 21.81 -18.52
C GLY A 383 2.22 22.21 -17.06
N THR A 384 2.89 21.61 -16.07
CA THR A 384 2.94 22.14 -14.70
C THR A 384 4.21 22.95 -14.49
N ASP A 385 4.23 23.81 -13.46
CA ASP A 385 5.41 24.60 -13.08
C ASP A 385 5.96 24.26 -11.69
N ASP A 386 5.51 23.15 -11.07
CA ASP A 386 5.71 22.95 -9.62
C ASP A 386 6.67 21.82 -9.22
N ALA A 387 7.46 21.27 -10.15
CA ALA A 387 8.39 20.18 -9.81
C ALA A 387 9.84 20.67 -9.66
N SER A 388 10.55 20.07 -8.72
CA SER A 388 11.91 20.41 -8.32
C SER A 388 12.77 19.17 -8.18
N ALA A 389 14.08 19.24 -8.46
CA ALA A 389 14.95 18.08 -8.31
C ALA A 389 15.03 17.63 -6.85
N ILE A 390 15.05 18.61 -5.94
CA ILE A 390 14.93 18.40 -4.49
C ILE A 390 13.84 19.31 -3.97
N TYR A 391 12.80 18.73 -3.37
CA TYR A 391 11.80 19.45 -2.61
C TYR A 391 11.97 19.18 -1.10
N LEU A 392 12.35 20.20 -0.34
CA LEU A 392 12.46 20.13 1.12
C LEU A 392 11.25 20.83 1.76
N MET A 393 10.52 20.09 2.58
CA MET A 393 9.35 20.53 3.34
C MET A 393 9.71 20.52 4.83
N CYS A 394 10.49 21.50 5.27
CA CYS A 394 11.13 21.49 6.58
C CYS A 394 10.60 22.61 7.49
N GLY A 395 10.39 22.31 8.77
CA GLY A 395 9.88 23.25 9.77
C GLY A 395 10.57 23.11 11.12
N SER A 396 10.06 23.79 12.16
CA SER A 396 10.51 23.60 13.54
C SER A 396 11.96 24.00 13.87
N GLY A 397 12.53 24.99 13.17
CA GLY A 397 13.91 25.45 13.39
C GLY A 397 14.95 24.41 12.94
N THR A 398 14.63 23.66 11.88
CA THR A 398 15.48 22.59 11.35
C THR A 398 16.82 23.13 10.82
N ASN A 399 17.84 22.28 10.85
CA ASN A 399 19.15 22.54 10.23
C ASN A 399 19.43 21.44 9.20
N ASN A 400 19.08 21.71 7.96
CA ASN A 400 19.16 20.77 6.84
C ASN A 400 20.50 20.94 6.12
N LEU A 401 21.06 19.84 5.62
CA LEU A 401 22.36 19.84 4.96
C LEU A 401 22.30 19.14 3.61
N LEU A 402 22.67 19.89 2.58
CA LEU A 402 22.98 19.39 1.24
C LEU A 402 24.49 19.56 1.00
N GLN A 403 25.20 18.46 0.75
CA GLN A 403 26.65 18.51 0.57
C GLN A 403 27.09 17.62 -0.58
N ASN A 404 27.94 18.14 -1.47
CA ASN A 404 28.41 17.42 -2.65
C ASN A 404 27.24 16.92 -3.52
N VAL A 405 26.24 17.77 -3.73
CA VAL A 405 25.06 17.48 -4.54
C VAL A 405 25.28 18.02 -5.96
N THR A 406 24.92 17.24 -6.98
CA THR A 406 24.93 17.68 -8.38
C THR A 406 23.53 17.59 -8.95
N ILE A 407 22.97 18.71 -9.42
CA ILE A 407 21.70 18.79 -10.12
C ILE A 407 22.01 19.28 -11.53
N ALA A 408 21.76 18.44 -12.54
CA ALA A 408 22.11 18.73 -13.92
C ALA A 408 21.13 18.06 -14.90
N ASN A 409 20.88 18.70 -16.04
CA ASN A 409 20.10 18.11 -17.14
C ASN A 409 18.71 17.58 -16.72
N ASN A 410 17.99 18.32 -15.89
CA ASN A 410 16.63 17.97 -15.50
C ASN A 410 15.63 18.85 -16.26
N SER A 411 14.53 18.28 -16.72
CA SER A 411 13.38 19.02 -17.26
C SER A 411 12.39 19.37 -16.14
N LEU A 412 12.91 20.02 -15.09
CA LEU A 412 12.19 20.41 -13.87
C LEU A 412 12.20 21.94 -13.75
N SER A 413 11.21 22.50 -13.06
CA SER A 413 11.12 23.96 -12.87
C SER A 413 12.25 24.48 -12.01
N TYR A 414 12.52 23.81 -10.89
CA TYR A 414 13.48 24.26 -9.89
C TYR A 414 14.59 23.24 -9.68
N GLY A 415 15.80 23.71 -9.41
CA GLY A 415 16.85 22.85 -8.86
C GLY A 415 16.47 22.39 -7.45
N ILE A 416 16.33 23.35 -6.54
CA ILE A 416 15.89 23.12 -5.17
C ILE A 416 14.63 23.94 -4.89
N ASN A 417 13.61 23.31 -4.33
CA ASN A 417 12.48 23.98 -3.69
C ASN A 417 12.61 23.77 -2.17
N TYR A 418 12.67 24.86 -1.42
CA TYR A 418 12.68 24.85 0.04
C TYR A 418 11.43 25.51 0.58
N GLN A 419 10.52 24.71 1.13
CA GLN A 419 9.34 25.20 1.83
C GLN A 419 9.56 25.12 3.34
N SER A 420 9.49 26.29 3.99
CA SER A 420 9.30 26.38 5.43
C SER A 420 7.96 25.77 5.83
N ASN A 421 7.91 25.06 6.95
CA ASN A 421 6.67 24.53 7.52
C ASN A 421 6.61 24.84 9.02
N ASP A 422 5.41 24.76 9.60
CA ASP A 422 5.15 24.91 11.03
C ASP A 422 5.61 26.25 11.66
N ALA A 423 4.63 27.13 11.95
CA ALA A 423 4.81 28.42 12.62
C ALA A 423 5.29 28.29 14.07
N SER A 424 6.57 27.97 14.24
CA SER A 424 7.22 27.64 15.51
C SER A 424 8.40 28.57 15.76
N SER A 425 8.86 28.66 17.01
CA SER A 425 10.01 29.52 17.35
C SER A 425 11.31 28.94 16.80
N GLY A 426 11.98 29.63 15.88
CA GLY A 426 13.26 29.19 15.33
C GLY A 426 13.60 29.90 14.03
N VAL A 427 14.64 29.40 13.35
CA VAL A 427 14.96 29.75 11.96
C VAL A 427 15.19 28.44 11.22
N ASP A 428 14.36 28.15 10.25
CA ASP A 428 14.50 26.98 9.38
C ASP A 428 15.67 27.22 8.42
N THR A 429 16.72 26.42 8.58
CA THR A 429 18.00 26.65 7.92
C THR A 429 18.32 25.53 6.95
N LEU A 430 18.66 25.87 5.71
CA LEU A 430 19.30 24.97 4.77
C LEU A 430 20.72 25.46 4.49
N THR A 431 21.69 24.55 4.61
CA THR A 431 23.08 24.79 4.24
C THR A 431 23.46 23.92 3.04
N LEU A 432 23.89 24.57 1.95
CA LEU A 432 24.38 23.96 0.73
C LEU A 432 25.90 24.15 0.63
N ILE A 433 26.64 23.05 0.47
CA ILE A 433 28.11 23.05 0.45
C ILE A 433 28.63 22.23 -0.73
N ASN A 434 29.66 22.72 -1.43
CA ASN A 434 30.40 21.97 -2.44
C ASN A 434 29.51 21.35 -3.52
N SER A 435 28.46 22.07 -3.94
CA SER A 435 27.40 21.51 -4.79
C SER A 435 27.31 22.22 -6.13
N VAL A 436 26.72 21.55 -7.11
CA VAL A 436 26.51 22.04 -8.47
C VAL A 436 25.01 22.05 -8.75
N ILE A 437 24.47 23.20 -9.14
CA ILE A 437 23.07 23.33 -9.58
C ILE A 437 23.08 23.99 -10.95
N TRP A 438 22.71 23.25 -11.98
CA TRP A 438 22.76 23.70 -13.36
C TRP A 438 21.64 23.08 -14.22
N GLY A 439 21.15 23.82 -15.20
CA GLY A 439 20.18 23.32 -16.17
C GLY A 439 18.78 23.13 -15.58
N SER A 440 18.35 24.04 -14.70
CA SER A 440 16.95 24.11 -14.25
C SER A 440 16.13 24.96 -15.24
N LEU A 441 14.85 24.65 -15.45
CA LEU A 441 14.05 25.34 -16.48
C LEU A 441 13.65 26.77 -16.07
N SER A 442 13.43 27.02 -14.78
CA SER A 442 13.03 28.33 -14.27
C SER A 442 14.13 28.93 -13.39
N GLU A 443 14.39 28.33 -12.23
CA GLU A 443 15.28 28.89 -11.21
C GLU A 443 16.13 27.79 -10.57
N SER A 444 17.36 28.13 -10.18
CA SER A 444 18.21 27.19 -9.45
C SER A 444 17.64 26.88 -8.06
N PHE A 445 16.99 27.87 -7.44
CA PHE A 445 16.47 27.76 -6.09
C PHE A 445 15.19 28.59 -5.91
N TYR A 446 14.15 27.95 -5.39
CA TYR A 446 12.92 28.59 -4.96
C TYR A 446 12.70 28.38 -3.46
N VAL A 447 12.48 29.47 -2.72
CA VAL A 447 12.23 29.46 -1.28
C VAL A 447 10.80 29.91 -1.01
N ASP A 448 10.11 29.16 -0.18
CA ASP A 448 8.75 29.43 0.29
C ASP A 448 8.76 29.63 1.82
N GLU A 449 8.84 30.90 2.22
CA GLU A 449 9.00 31.35 3.61
C GLU A 449 7.67 31.59 4.36
N ARG A 450 6.54 31.10 3.84
CA ARG A 450 5.18 31.45 4.33
C ARG A 450 4.89 31.06 5.78
N TYR A 451 5.66 30.16 6.37
CA TYR A 451 5.33 29.55 7.65
C TYR A 451 6.37 29.80 8.74
N ASN A 452 7.61 30.18 8.41
CA ASN A 452 8.63 30.47 9.41
C ASN A 452 9.79 31.31 8.85
N ASN A 453 10.57 31.90 9.76
CA ASN A 453 11.82 32.55 9.39
C ASN A 453 12.77 31.53 8.75
N THR A 454 13.28 31.86 7.57
CA THR A 454 14.08 30.95 6.76
C THR A 454 15.46 31.51 6.51
N ARG A 455 16.49 30.66 6.62
CA ARG A 455 17.88 31.01 6.28
C ARG A 455 18.45 30.02 5.29
N ILE A 456 19.02 30.53 4.20
CA ILE A 456 19.75 29.72 3.22
C ILE A 456 21.21 30.12 3.26
N ASN A 457 22.10 29.15 3.50
CA ASN A 457 23.56 29.37 3.47
C ASN A 457 24.16 28.58 2.31
N ILE A 458 24.96 29.26 1.47
CA ILE A 458 25.56 28.63 0.29
C ILE A 458 27.07 28.89 0.30
N TYR A 459 27.84 27.80 0.24
CA TYR A 459 29.30 27.83 0.29
C TYR A 459 29.92 26.94 -0.79
N ASN A 460 31.03 27.40 -1.38
CA ASN A 460 31.87 26.64 -2.32
C ASN A 460 31.07 25.93 -3.43
N SER A 461 29.98 26.53 -3.89
CA SER A 461 29.03 25.89 -4.80
C SER A 461 28.96 26.61 -6.15
N LEU A 462 28.66 25.85 -7.19
CA LEU A 462 28.49 26.34 -8.55
C LEU A 462 27.00 26.37 -8.88
N ILE A 463 26.44 27.57 -9.09
CA ILE A 463 24.99 27.75 -9.27
C ILE A 463 24.74 28.61 -10.51
N GLU A 464 23.94 28.08 -11.44
CA GLU A 464 23.50 28.79 -12.62
C GLU A 464 22.74 30.07 -12.24
N GLY A 465 23.15 31.21 -12.81
CA GLY A 465 22.55 32.52 -12.50
C GLY A 465 23.03 33.15 -11.18
N GLY A 466 23.87 32.46 -10.39
CA GLY A 466 24.47 33.01 -9.17
C GLY A 466 23.47 33.39 -8.08
N GLU A 467 23.82 34.37 -7.25
CA GLU A 467 22.99 34.82 -6.12
C GLU A 467 21.57 35.22 -6.55
N SER A 468 21.42 35.85 -7.72
CA SER A 468 20.11 36.26 -8.26
C SER A 468 19.20 35.10 -8.70
N SER A 469 19.68 33.86 -8.71
CA SER A 469 18.88 32.66 -8.99
C SER A 469 18.28 32.02 -7.74
N VAL A 470 18.53 32.61 -6.57
CA VAL A 470 18.01 32.15 -5.28
C VAL A 470 16.87 33.06 -4.84
N ASN A 471 15.67 32.73 -5.30
CA ASN A 471 14.49 33.56 -5.12
C ASN A 471 13.65 33.08 -3.93
N SER A 472 13.06 34.03 -3.22
CA SER A 472 12.07 33.78 -2.17
C SER A 472 10.74 34.43 -2.55
N ASN A 473 9.64 33.85 -2.07
CA ASN A 473 8.30 34.36 -2.30
C ASN A 473 7.73 34.96 -1.01
N ASP A 474 7.97 36.26 -0.81
CA ASP A 474 7.37 37.01 0.28
C ASP A 474 5.86 37.15 0.03
N ASP A 475 5.07 36.31 0.72
CA ASP A 475 3.61 36.33 0.67
C ASP A 475 2.98 37.40 1.58
N GLY A 476 3.81 38.21 2.26
CA GLY A 476 3.37 39.19 3.24
C GLY A 476 3.00 38.60 4.60
N SER A 477 3.36 37.34 4.89
CA SER A 477 3.18 36.67 6.19
C SER A 477 3.97 37.31 7.33
N GLY A 478 5.01 38.10 7.02
CA GLY A 478 5.86 38.79 7.99
C GLY A 478 7.01 37.94 8.55
N TYR A 479 7.23 36.74 8.01
CA TYR A 479 8.43 35.95 8.26
C TYR A 479 9.62 36.49 7.45
N THR A 480 10.83 36.27 7.97
CA THR A 480 12.05 36.78 7.33
C THR A 480 12.74 35.72 6.49
N TYR A 481 13.21 36.11 5.30
CA TYR A 481 14.15 35.35 4.50
C TYR A 481 15.56 35.95 4.61
N ASP A 482 16.56 35.12 4.93
CA ASP A 482 17.98 35.48 5.09
C ASP A 482 18.86 34.61 4.17
N LEU A 483 19.43 35.22 3.12
CA LEU A 483 20.36 34.55 2.22
C LEU A 483 21.81 34.90 2.57
N ASN A 484 22.58 33.90 2.95
CA ASN A 484 24.02 33.99 3.13
C ASN A 484 24.75 33.40 1.93
N TRP A 485 25.04 34.25 0.95
CA TRP A 485 25.84 33.91 -0.23
C TRP A 485 27.33 34.16 0.02
N ASP A 486 28.13 33.10 0.10
CA ASP A 486 29.58 33.23 0.29
C ASP A 486 30.33 33.56 -1.01
N SER A 487 31.42 34.32 -0.90
CA SER A 487 32.28 34.70 -2.03
C SER A 487 32.99 33.53 -2.72
N SER A 488 33.01 32.34 -2.10
CA SER A 488 33.52 31.10 -2.68
C SER A 488 32.62 30.48 -3.73
N ASN A 489 31.38 30.95 -3.88
CA ASN A 489 30.45 30.44 -4.88
C ASN A 489 30.81 30.91 -6.29
N LEU A 490 30.58 30.04 -7.27
CA LEU A 490 30.94 30.22 -8.66
C LEU A 490 29.70 30.23 -9.57
N THR A 491 29.83 30.89 -10.71
CA THR A 491 28.76 30.99 -11.74
C THR A 491 29.24 30.56 -13.12
N SER A 492 30.50 30.09 -13.22
CA SER A 492 31.04 29.51 -14.44
C SER A 492 30.33 28.20 -14.78
N TYR A 493 30.19 27.90 -16.06
CA TYR A 493 29.62 26.64 -16.52
C TYR A 493 30.40 25.43 -15.97
N PRO A 494 29.73 24.39 -15.43
CA PRO A 494 30.39 23.18 -14.95
C PRO A 494 30.72 22.26 -16.13
N TYR A 495 31.99 21.97 -16.35
CA TYR A 495 32.39 21.02 -17.40
C TYR A 495 32.30 19.60 -16.86
N PHE A 496 31.23 18.88 -17.19
CA PHE A 496 31.06 17.46 -16.87
C PHE A 496 31.90 16.55 -17.77
N ASN A 497 32.29 15.36 -17.29
CA ASN A 497 33.12 14.42 -18.04
C ASN A 497 32.40 13.81 -19.26
N ASP A 498 31.18 13.30 -19.08
CA ASP A 498 30.39 12.67 -20.16
C ASP A 498 28.87 12.76 -19.90
N PRO A 499 28.29 13.97 -19.95
CA PRO A 499 26.89 14.19 -19.59
C PRO A 499 25.91 13.50 -20.56
N ASP A 500 26.30 13.29 -21.82
CA ASP A 500 25.48 12.61 -22.83
C ASP A 500 25.26 11.12 -22.49
N ASN A 501 26.17 10.51 -21.71
CA ASN A 501 26.06 9.15 -21.22
C ASN A 501 25.78 9.07 -19.70
N GLY A 502 25.36 10.19 -19.09
CA GLY A 502 24.95 10.24 -17.69
C GLY A 502 26.06 10.41 -16.66
N ASP A 503 27.31 10.65 -17.06
CA ASP A 503 28.41 10.98 -16.14
C ASP A 503 28.48 12.49 -15.89
N TYR A 504 27.88 12.89 -14.77
CA TYR A 504 27.88 14.26 -14.27
C TYR A 504 29.00 14.55 -13.26
N SER A 505 30.07 13.74 -13.24
CA SER A 505 31.26 14.11 -12.49
C SER A 505 31.98 15.29 -13.16
N LEU A 506 32.55 16.19 -12.35
CA LEU A 506 33.29 17.34 -12.86
C LEU A 506 34.60 16.90 -13.53
N SER A 507 34.87 17.46 -14.71
CA SER A 507 36.09 17.23 -15.48
C SER A 507 37.25 18.09 -14.96
N SER A 508 38.46 17.79 -15.44
CA SER A 508 39.66 18.59 -15.15
C SER A 508 39.64 20.01 -15.72
N TYR A 509 38.64 20.34 -16.54
CA TYR A 509 38.45 21.67 -17.13
C TYR A 509 37.49 22.55 -16.30
N SER A 510 36.84 21.96 -15.29
CA SER A 510 35.85 22.63 -14.44
C SER A 510 36.45 23.40 -13.28
#